data_AF-A0A380U782-F1
#
_entry.id   AF-A0A380U782-F1
#
_cell.length_a   1.000
_cell.length_b   1.000
_cell.length_c   1.000
_cell.angle_alpha   90.00
_cell.angle_beta   90.00
_cell.angle_gamma   90.00
#
_symmetry.space_group_name_H-M   'P 1'
#
loop_
_entity.id
_entity.type
_entity.pdbx_description
1 polymer ?
#
loop_
_entity_poly.entity_id
_entity_poly.type
_entity_poly.pdbx_seq_one_letter_code
_entity_poly.pdbx_strand_id
1 'polypeptide(L)'
;MKLTQIAAFVALSSAAAISQAAPIWQDFSFTGLYGENYAHPVNMDDNNQQTTATVEYTAKLKYGDFFGFADRAHNDFENSTYFELSPRLSLSAVTGTKLEAGPIKDILIAGTWEANSSNYPGADFNNYLYGIGFDLAIPYFQYAQLNFYKADNEKGTTDDYQMTAAYGIPVKLGSEDFLIDGFLDWSTGENATHASELNWTTQWKWNVGKHISPDTRLYVGVEHSVWNNKYAIKGLDQNDVSALIKYHF
;
A
#
# COMPACT_ATOMS: atom_id res chain seq x y z
N MET A 1 -24.69 15.87 -1.90
CA MET A 1 -23.56 16.75 -1.55
C MET A 1 -23.84 18.15 -2.07
N LYS A 2 -23.59 19.21 -1.28
CA LYS A 2 -23.90 20.59 -1.71
C LYS A 2 -22.82 21.06 -2.70
N LEU A 3 -23.22 21.76 -3.78
CA LEU A 3 -22.34 22.28 -4.83
C LEU A 3 -21.11 23.06 -4.29
N THR A 4 -21.24 23.65 -3.11
CA THR A 4 -20.18 24.40 -2.42
C THR A 4 -19.02 23.54 -1.94
N GLN A 5 -19.25 22.25 -1.66
CA GLN A 5 -18.20 21.30 -1.26
C GLN A 5 -17.36 20.86 -2.47
N ILE A 6 -17.99 20.70 -3.63
CA ILE A 6 -17.30 20.42 -4.90
C ILE A 6 -16.44 21.61 -5.31
N ALA A 7 -16.94 22.84 -5.15
CA ALA A 7 -16.17 24.05 -5.47
C ALA A 7 -14.94 24.23 -4.57
N ALA A 8 -15.02 23.90 -3.28
CA ALA A 8 -13.88 23.93 -2.36
C ALA A 8 -12.83 22.85 -2.73
N PHE A 9 -13.28 21.67 -3.12
CA PHE A 9 -12.39 20.58 -3.57
C PHE A 9 -11.71 20.90 -4.92
N VAL A 10 -12.44 21.53 -5.85
CA VAL A 10 -11.92 22.01 -7.14
C VAL A 10 -10.94 23.18 -6.96
N ALA A 11 -11.17 24.07 -6.00
CA ALA A 11 -10.25 25.18 -5.68
C ALA A 11 -8.95 24.70 -5.01
N LEU A 12 -9.00 23.67 -4.16
CA LEU A 12 -7.81 23.07 -3.55
C LEU A 12 -7.00 22.22 -4.54
N SER A 13 -7.66 21.52 -5.46
CA SER A 13 -7.00 20.74 -6.53
C SER A 13 -6.40 21.62 -7.62
N SER A 14 -6.98 22.78 -7.92
CA SER A 14 -6.39 23.76 -8.85
C SER A 14 -5.21 24.54 -8.27
N ALA A 15 -5.12 24.67 -6.93
CA ALA A 15 -3.90 25.16 -6.29
C ALA A 15 -2.74 24.14 -6.34
N ALA A 16 -3.04 22.84 -6.30
CA ALA A 16 -2.05 21.77 -6.48
C ALA A 16 -1.52 21.71 -7.93
N ALA A 17 -2.35 22.02 -8.92
CA ALA A 17 -1.94 22.10 -10.32
C ALA A 17 -0.99 23.28 -10.65
N ILE A 18 -0.86 24.27 -9.75
CA ILE A 18 -0.01 25.47 -9.93
C ILE A 18 1.30 25.38 -9.12
N SER A 19 1.50 24.33 -8.32
CA SER A 19 2.78 24.01 -7.69
C SER A 19 3.41 22.79 -8.35
N GLN A 20 4.03 22.97 -9.51
CA GLN A 20 5.00 22.00 -10.06
C GLN A 20 6.27 21.96 -9.19
N ALA A 21 6.14 21.44 -7.97
CA ALA A 21 7.30 20.98 -7.23
C ALA A 21 7.72 19.66 -7.87
N ALA A 22 8.75 19.69 -8.72
CA ALA A 22 9.37 18.46 -9.20
C ALA A 22 9.72 17.58 -7.98
N PRO A 23 9.40 16.28 -8.01
CA PRO A 23 9.78 15.38 -6.93
C PRO A 23 11.29 15.44 -6.68
N ILE A 24 11.69 15.37 -5.41
CA ILE A 24 13.10 15.20 -5.03
C ILE A 24 13.62 13.90 -5.64
N TRP A 25 12.82 12.85 -5.56
CA TRP A 25 12.94 11.62 -6.32
C TRP A 25 11.55 11.02 -6.51
N GLN A 26 11.41 10.18 -7.52
CA GLN A 26 10.20 9.40 -7.79
C GLN A 26 10.60 8.06 -8.40
N ASP A 27 9.70 7.09 -8.30
CA ASP A 27 9.85 5.77 -8.87
C ASP A 27 8.48 5.29 -9.36
N PHE A 28 8.47 4.69 -10.56
CA PHE A 28 7.30 4.05 -11.12
C PHE A 28 7.63 2.58 -11.36
N SER A 29 6.70 1.69 -11.05
CA SER A 29 6.92 0.27 -11.28
C SER A 29 5.68 -0.46 -11.76
N PHE A 30 5.92 -1.58 -12.44
CA PHE A 30 4.90 -2.52 -12.86
C PHE A 30 5.23 -3.90 -12.30
N THR A 31 4.24 -4.58 -11.73
CA THR A 31 4.36 -5.92 -11.17
C THR A 31 3.33 -6.85 -11.80
N GLY A 32 3.75 -8.08 -12.10
CA GLY A 32 2.86 -9.19 -12.43
C GLY A 32 2.99 -10.28 -11.37
N LEU A 33 1.85 -10.75 -10.87
CA LEU A 33 1.72 -11.78 -9.87
C LEU A 33 0.84 -12.92 -10.36
N TYR A 34 1.22 -14.14 -10.02
CA TYR A 34 0.37 -15.33 -10.16
C TYR A 34 0.54 -16.24 -8.96
N GLY A 35 -0.56 -16.64 -8.34
CA GLY A 35 -0.54 -17.56 -7.22
C GLY A 35 -1.83 -18.34 -7.04
N GLU A 36 -1.77 -19.23 -6.07
CA GLU A 36 -2.88 -20.06 -5.60
C GLU A 36 -3.06 -19.84 -4.10
N ASN A 37 -4.20 -20.27 -3.59
CA ASN A 37 -4.60 -20.16 -2.20
C ASN A 37 -5.08 -18.78 -1.75
N TYR A 38 -5.74 -18.05 -2.66
CA TYR A 38 -6.39 -16.79 -2.32
C TYR A 38 -7.73 -17.05 -1.63
N ALA A 39 -7.95 -16.41 -0.48
CA ALA A 39 -9.22 -16.48 0.23
C ALA A 39 -10.26 -15.56 -0.41
N HIS A 40 -11.48 -16.07 -0.57
CA HIS A 40 -12.57 -15.34 -1.20
C HIS A 40 -13.93 -15.54 -0.49
N PRO A 41 -14.75 -14.47 -0.33
CA PRO A 41 -16.00 -14.54 0.42
C PRO A 41 -17.11 -15.32 -0.28
N VAL A 42 -16.98 -15.60 -1.58
CA VAL A 42 -18.02 -16.34 -2.34
C VAL A 42 -18.04 -17.82 -1.99
N ASN A 43 -16.88 -18.46 -1.91
CA ASN A 43 -16.77 -19.88 -1.52
C ASN A 43 -16.39 -20.06 -0.05
N MET A 44 -15.99 -19.00 0.65
CA MET A 44 -15.52 -19.06 2.03
C MET A 44 -14.35 -20.04 2.20
N ASP A 45 -13.46 -20.05 1.19
CA ASP A 45 -12.34 -20.99 1.07
C ASP A 45 -11.11 -20.24 0.54
N ASP A 46 -9.94 -20.82 0.75
CA ASP A 46 -8.62 -20.27 0.46
C ASP A 46 -7.88 -21.08 -0.59
N ASN A 47 -8.56 -21.66 -1.57
CA ASN A 47 -7.97 -22.50 -2.61
C ASN A 47 -8.08 -21.90 -4.02
N ASN A 48 -8.27 -20.59 -4.11
CA ASN A 48 -8.53 -19.92 -5.38
C ASN A 48 -7.24 -19.46 -6.05
N GLN A 49 -7.24 -19.50 -7.37
CA GLN A 49 -6.15 -18.95 -8.18
C GLN A 49 -6.38 -17.46 -8.43
N GLN A 50 -5.32 -16.68 -8.44
CA GLN A 50 -5.40 -15.27 -8.81
C GLN A 50 -4.20 -14.83 -9.65
N THR A 51 -4.48 -13.99 -10.64
CA THR A 51 -3.46 -13.21 -11.36
C THR A 51 -3.69 -11.73 -11.07
N THR A 52 -2.63 -11.01 -10.72
CA THR A 52 -2.68 -9.57 -10.47
C THR A 52 -1.65 -8.83 -11.31
N ALA A 53 -2.06 -7.73 -11.93
CA ALA A 53 -1.16 -6.74 -12.49
C ALA A 53 -1.23 -5.47 -11.65
N THR A 54 -0.08 -5.00 -11.15
CA THR A 54 0.00 -3.84 -10.26
C THR A 54 0.82 -2.75 -10.94
N VAL A 55 0.36 -1.51 -10.83
CA VAL A 55 1.18 -0.32 -11.08
C VAL A 55 1.39 0.41 -9.77
N GLU A 56 2.62 0.87 -9.53
CA GLU A 56 2.98 1.62 -8.33
C GLU A 56 3.67 2.93 -8.71
N TYR A 57 3.39 3.99 -7.96
CA TYR A 57 4.11 5.25 -8.02
C TYR A 57 4.46 5.71 -6.61
N THR A 58 5.73 6.05 -6.42
CA THR A 58 6.21 6.67 -5.18
C THR A 58 7.00 7.93 -5.48
N ALA A 59 6.88 8.93 -4.63
CA ALA A 59 7.59 10.18 -4.76
C ALA A 59 7.93 10.80 -3.40
N LYS A 60 9.16 11.30 -3.28
CA LYS A 60 9.52 12.24 -2.20
C LYS A 60 9.37 13.66 -2.70
N LEU A 61 8.63 14.46 -1.94
CA LEU A 61 8.37 15.87 -2.22
C LEU A 61 9.08 16.73 -1.18
N LYS A 62 9.09 18.04 -1.41
CA LYS A 62 9.70 19.02 -0.49
C LYS A 62 9.12 18.95 0.93
N TYR A 63 7.82 18.75 1.05
CA TYR A 63 7.09 18.83 2.31
C TYR A 63 6.44 17.51 2.73
N GLY A 64 6.75 16.40 2.06
CA GLY A 64 6.01 15.17 2.25
C GLY A 64 6.44 14.09 1.28
N ASP A 65 5.63 13.05 1.17
CA ASP A 65 5.78 12.00 0.19
C ASP A 65 4.42 11.47 -0.25
N PHE A 66 4.46 10.68 -1.30
CA PHE A 66 3.32 10.02 -1.88
C PHE A 66 3.71 8.58 -2.19
N PHE A 67 2.84 7.65 -1.83
CA PHE A 67 2.83 6.29 -2.36
C PHE A 67 1.43 6.02 -2.89
N GLY A 68 1.33 5.32 -4.01
CA GLY A 68 0.06 4.82 -4.49
C GLY A 68 0.25 3.65 -5.43
N PHE A 69 -0.73 2.78 -5.44
CA PHE A 69 -0.76 1.62 -6.33
C PHE A 69 -2.16 1.35 -6.83
N ALA A 70 -2.25 0.62 -7.95
CA ALA A 70 -3.50 0.07 -8.45
C ALA A 70 -3.28 -1.35 -8.93
N ASP A 71 -4.08 -2.26 -8.40
CA ASP A 71 -4.14 -3.67 -8.75
C ASP A 71 -5.27 -3.91 -9.72
N ARG A 72 -4.99 -4.69 -10.76
CA ARG A 72 -5.98 -5.34 -11.61
C ARG A 72 -5.91 -6.83 -11.36
N ALA A 73 -6.85 -7.36 -10.59
CA ALA A 73 -6.92 -8.77 -10.23
C ALA A 73 -7.95 -9.53 -11.08
N HIS A 74 -7.62 -10.79 -11.37
CA HIS A 74 -8.48 -11.76 -12.04
C HIS A 74 -8.44 -13.09 -11.30
N ASN A 75 -9.61 -13.59 -10.92
CA ASN A 75 -9.81 -14.90 -10.32
C ASN A 75 -11.11 -15.54 -10.82
N ASP A 76 -11.45 -16.72 -10.29
CA ASP A 76 -12.63 -17.49 -10.71
C ASP A 76 -13.98 -16.79 -10.42
N PHE A 77 -14.01 -15.79 -9.53
CA PHE A 77 -15.24 -15.12 -9.11
C PHE A 77 -15.39 -13.72 -9.70
N GLU A 78 -14.29 -13.00 -9.89
CA GLU A 78 -14.34 -11.59 -10.24
C GLU A 78 -13.13 -11.08 -11.03
N ASN A 79 -13.35 -9.92 -11.64
CA ASN A 79 -12.31 -9.03 -12.13
C ASN A 79 -12.44 -7.72 -11.38
N SER A 80 -11.49 -7.45 -10.49
CA SER A 80 -11.50 -6.27 -9.63
C SER A 80 -10.36 -5.32 -9.97
N THR A 81 -10.60 -4.05 -9.68
CA THR A 81 -9.58 -3.01 -9.67
C THR A 81 -9.60 -2.40 -8.28
N TYR A 82 -8.55 -2.63 -7.51
CA TYR A 82 -8.33 -2.03 -6.20
C TYR A 82 -7.21 -1.00 -6.33
N PHE A 83 -7.30 0.12 -5.61
CA PHE A 83 -6.19 1.06 -5.54
C PHE A 83 -6.10 1.70 -4.17
N GLU A 84 -4.89 2.17 -3.86
CA GLU A 84 -4.64 3.05 -2.73
C GLU A 84 -3.82 4.27 -3.14
N LEU A 85 -4.14 5.42 -2.55
CA LEU A 85 -3.37 6.65 -2.68
C LEU A 85 -3.08 7.20 -1.28
N SER A 86 -1.80 7.23 -0.92
CA SER A 86 -1.34 7.45 0.46
C SER A 86 -0.41 8.67 0.57
N PRO A 87 -0.93 9.90 0.46
CA PRO A 87 -0.15 11.11 0.67
C PRO A 87 0.19 11.33 2.15
N ARG A 88 1.41 11.79 2.43
CA ARG A 88 1.83 12.20 3.78
C ARG A 88 2.51 13.56 3.76
N LEU A 89 2.26 14.36 4.80
CA LEU A 89 2.84 15.69 4.99
C LEU A 89 3.78 15.69 6.20
N SER A 90 5.04 15.99 5.97
CA SER A 90 6.10 16.04 6.99
C SER A 90 5.97 17.29 7.86
N LEU A 91 5.77 17.09 9.16
CA LEU A 91 5.75 18.20 10.11
C LEU A 91 7.13 18.84 10.27
N SER A 92 8.20 18.05 10.19
CA SER A 92 9.57 18.60 10.25
C SER A 92 9.85 19.52 9.06
N ALA A 93 9.47 19.11 7.85
CA ALA A 93 9.70 19.89 6.63
C ALA A 93 8.83 21.15 6.58
N VAL A 94 7.57 21.07 7.02
CA VAL A 94 6.65 22.22 7.03
C VAL A 94 7.06 23.26 8.07
N THR A 95 7.45 22.84 9.27
CA THR A 95 7.83 23.76 10.36
C THR A 95 9.28 24.23 10.28
N GLY A 96 10.12 23.54 9.51
CA GLY A 96 11.57 23.77 9.48
C GLY A 96 12.28 23.33 10.77
N THR A 97 11.59 22.66 11.69
CA THR A 97 12.14 22.14 12.95
C THR A 97 12.30 20.64 12.85
N LYS A 98 13.45 20.09 13.22
CA LYS A 98 13.66 18.64 13.24
C LYS A 98 12.88 18.00 14.39
N LEU A 99 11.88 17.18 14.07
CA LEU A 99 11.09 16.43 15.06
C LEU A 99 11.61 14.99 15.18
N GLU A 100 12.87 14.86 15.58
CA GLU A 100 13.57 13.57 15.71
C GLU A 100 13.67 13.14 17.18
N ALA A 101 13.39 11.86 17.46
CA ALA A 101 13.51 11.30 18.81
C ALA A 101 13.78 9.78 18.75
N GLY A 102 14.97 9.36 19.19
CA GLY A 102 15.37 7.94 19.12
C GLY A 102 15.32 7.42 17.68
N PRO A 103 14.56 6.35 17.38
CA PRO A 103 14.42 5.84 16.01
C PRO A 103 13.50 6.70 15.14
N ILE A 104 12.78 7.68 15.67
CA ILE A 104 11.87 8.53 14.88
C ILE A 104 12.69 9.60 14.15
N LYS A 105 12.62 9.61 12.82
CA LYS A 105 13.22 10.62 11.93
C LYS A 105 12.27 11.78 11.64
N ASP A 106 10.98 11.49 11.59
CA ASP A 106 9.97 12.48 11.27
C ASP A 106 8.60 12.04 11.78
N ILE A 107 7.73 13.03 11.97
CA ILE A 107 6.32 12.86 12.31
C ILE A 107 5.51 13.50 11.17
N LEU A 108 4.52 12.77 10.67
CA LEU A 108 3.76 13.16 9.49
C LEU A 108 2.27 13.18 9.78
N ILE A 109 1.53 14.05 9.09
CA ILE A 109 0.11 13.86 8.87
C ILE A 109 -0.02 12.87 7.71
N ALA A 110 -0.73 11.77 7.91
CA ALA A 110 -0.88 10.72 6.93
C ALA A 110 -2.34 10.57 6.51
N GLY A 111 -2.58 10.32 5.22
CA GLY A 111 -3.88 9.90 4.73
C GLY A 111 -3.74 8.77 3.72
N THR A 112 -4.81 8.00 3.56
CA THR A 112 -4.95 6.96 2.53
C THR A 112 -6.37 7.02 1.98
N TRP A 113 -6.49 6.97 0.65
CA TRP A 113 -7.75 6.69 -0.01
C TRP A 113 -7.66 5.32 -0.64
N GLU A 114 -8.52 4.41 -0.18
CA GLU A 114 -8.69 3.08 -0.74
C GLU A 114 -9.95 3.05 -1.59
N ALA A 115 -9.91 2.41 -2.75
CA ALA A 115 -11.13 2.14 -3.49
C ALA A 115 -11.08 0.82 -4.23
N ASN A 116 -12.24 0.18 -4.34
CA ASN A 116 -12.43 -1.02 -5.13
C ASN A 116 -13.52 -0.81 -6.18
N SER A 117 -13.34 -1.42 -7.35
CA SER A 117 -14.39 -1.61 -8.34
C SER A 117 -14.33 -3.02 -8.90
N SER A 118 -15.44 -3.73 -8.93
CA SER A 118 -15.50 -5.11 -9.38
C SER A 118 -16.77 -5.42 -10.17
N ASN A 119 -16.69 -6.45 -11.02
CA ASN A 119 -17.90 -7.03 -11.62
C ASN A 119 -18.70 -7.93 -10.65
N TYR A 120 -18.19 -8.17 -9.43
CA TYR A 120 -18.93 -8.83 -8.36
C TYR A 120 -19.93 -7.87 -7.69
N PRO A 121 -21.23 -8.24 -7.59
CA PRO A 121 -22.24 -7.34 -7.02
C PRO A 121 -21.93 -6.90 -5.60
N GLY A 122 -21.90 -5.58 -5.38
CA GLY A 122 -21.74 -5.01 -4.05
C GLY A 122 -20.31 -4.91 -3.55
N ALA A 123 -19.30 -5.20 -4.37
CA ALA A 123 -17.89 -5.08 -4.00
C ALA A 123 -17.29 -3.65 -4.13
N ASP A 124 -17.94 -2.72 -4.84
CA ASP A 124 -17.38 -1.37 -5.07
C ASP A 124 -17.34 -0.52 -3.77
N PHE A 125 -16.24 0.11 -3.39
CA PHE A 125 -16.25 0.99 -2.20
C PHE A 125 -15.18 2.06 -2.28
N ASN A 126 -15.27 3.04 -1.37
CA ASN A 126 -14.21 3.98 -1.05
C ASN A 126 -14.04 4.04 0.47
N ASN A 127 -12.83 3.90 0.97
CA ASN A 127 -12.51 4.18 2.37
C ASN A 127 -11.52 5.35 2.44
N TYR A 128 -11.67 6.18 3.47
CA TYR A 128 -10.79 7.32 3.70
C TYR A 128 -10.15 7.22 5.08
N LEU A 129 -8.84 7.03 5.09
CA LEU A 129 -8.05 6.91 6.30
C LEU A 129 -7.28 8.20 6.54
N TYR A 130 -7.22 8.64 7.79
CA TYR A 130 -6.47 9.82 8.18
C TYR A 130 -5.87 9.65 9.58
N GLY A 131 -4.66 10.18 9.77
CA GLY A 131 -3.98 10.07 11.06
C GLY A 131 -2.54 10.53 11.05
N ILE A 132 -1.70 9.82 11.80
CA ILE A 132 -0.31 10.19 12.08
C ILE A 132 0.64 9.12 11.54
N GLY A 133 1.71 9.57 10.87
CA GLY A 133 2.77 8.73 10.33
C GLY A 133 4.10 9.01 10.99
N PHE A 134 4.99 8.02 10.95
CA PHE A 134 6.35 8.08 11.46
C PHE A 134 7.29 7.50 10.41
N ASP A 135 8.34 8.24 10.09
CA ASP A 135 9.50 7.70 9.37
C ASP A 135 10.54 7.24 10.40
N LEU A 136 11.02 6.00 10.25
CA LEU A 136 11.91 5.37 11.24
C LEU A 136 13.33 5.16 10.70
N ALA A 137 14.32 5.35 11.57
CA ALA A 137 15.72 5.04 11.36
C ALA A 137 16.03 3.64 11.92
N ILE A 138 15.67 2.60 11.16
CA ILE A 138 15.99 1.21 11.51
C ILE A 138 17.26 0.79 10.78
N PRO A 139 18.30 0.29 11.48
CA PRO A 139 19.51 -0.21 10.83
C PRO A 139 19.19 -1.25 9.74
N TYR A 140 19.90 -1.19 8.62
CA TYR A 140 19.74 -2.06 7.43
C TYR A 140 18.48 -1.83 6.58
N PHE A 141 17.53 -1.03 7.04
CA PHE A 141 16.33 -0.72 6.27
C PHE A 141 16.60 0.48 5.37
N GLN A 142 16.27 0.36 4.08
CA GLN A 142 16.25 1.50 3.16
C GLN A 142 15.14 2.48 3.54
N TYR A 143 13.99 1.94 3.95
CA TYR A 143 12.91 2.68 4.59
C TYR A 143 12.18 1.79 5.60
N ALA A 144 11.62 2.44 6.61
CA ALA A 144 10.73 1.84 7.59
C ALA A 144 9.74 2.94 8.01
N GLN A 145 8.46 2.65 7.87
CA GLN A 145 7.38 3.60 8.11
C GLN A 145 6.32 2.94 8.98
N LEU A 146 5.69 3.72 9.83
CA LEU A 146 4.58 3.29 10.67
C LEU A 146 3.52 4.38 10.69
N ASN A 147 2.28 4.04 10.35
CA ASN A 147 1.16 4.97 10.30
C ASN A 147 0.00 4.41 11.13
N PHE A 148 -0.73 5.31 11.79
CA PHE A 148 -1.92 5.00 12.56
C PHE A 148 -3.07 5.89 12.08
N TYR A 149 -4.17 5.27 11.71
CA TYR A 149 -5.31 5.92 11.07
C TYR A 149 -6.60 5.69 11.86
N LYS A 150 -7.52 6.65 11.73
CA LYS A 150 -8.96 6.38 11.80
C LYS A 150 -9.43 6.15 10.36
N ALA A 151 -10.15 5.06 10.10
CA ALA A 151 -10.80 4.85 8.81
C ALA A 151 -12.27 5.30 8.86
N ASP A 152 -12.69 6.04 7.85
CA ASP A 152 -14.09 6.34 7.51
C ASP A 152 -14.50 5.40 6.38
N ASN A 153 -15.31 4.40 6.70
CA ASN A 153 -15.60 3.28 5.80
C ASN A 153 -16.95 3.49 5.09
N GLU A 154 -17.00 3.28 3.77
CA GLU A 154 -18.25 3.43 3.02
C GLU A 154 -19.20 2.22 3.25
N LYS A 155 -20.40 2.31 2.66
CA LYS A 155 -21.42 1.25 2.60
C LYS A 155 -22.01 0.84 3.95
N GLY A 156 -21.88 1.68 4.96
CA GLY A 156 -22.35 1.38 6.31
C GLY A 156 -21.50 0.32 7.01
N THR A 157 -20.31 0.04 6.47
CA THR A 157 -19.24 -0.65 7.20
C THR A 157 -18.86 0.22 8.39
N THR A 158 -18.62 -0.41 9.54
CA THR A 158 -18.28 0.35 10.75
C THR A 158 -16.89 0.93 10.63
N ASP A 159 -16.74 2.21 10.94
CA ASP A 159 -15.44 2.88 11.03
C ASP A 159 -14.56 2.22 12.09
N ASP A 160 -13.30 1.95 11.77
CA ASP A 160 -12.32 1.27 12.62
C ASP A 160 -11.02 2.09 12.72
N TYR A 161 -9.99 1.48 13.29
CA TYR A 161 -8.63 2.04 13.36
C TYR A 161 -7.66 1.09 12.69
N GLN A 162 -6.74 1.63 11.90
CA GLN A 162 -5.73 0.84 11.19
C GLN A 162 -4.32 1.28 11.56
N MET A 163 -3.44 0.30 11.76
CA MET A 163 -2.00 0.48 11.79
C MET A 163 -1.40 -0.08 10.49
N THR A 164 -0.64 0.74 9.78
CA THR A 164 0.09 0.33 8.58
C THR A 164 1.59 0.47 8.82
N ALA A 165 2.33 -0.62 8.68
CA ALA A 165 3.79 -0.62 8.62
C ALA A 165 4.25 -0.86 7.18
N ALA A 166 5.28 -0.16 6.72
CA ALA A 166 5.91 -0.42 5.41
C ALA A 166 7.43 -0.42 5.54
N TYR A 167 8.10 -1.32 4.83
CA TYR A 167 9.54 -1.48 4.94
C TYR A 167 10.19 -1.96 3.65
N GLY A 168 11.49 -1.67 3.53
CA GLY A 168 12.34 -2.21 2.47
C GLY A 168 13.75 -2.47 2.98
N ILE A 169 14.25 -3.67 2.72
CA ILE A 169 15.53 -4.19 3.19
C ILE A 169 16.34 -4.64 1.97
N PRO A 170 17.30 -3.83 1.50
CA PRO A 170 18.21 -4.25 0.45
C PRO A 170 19.23 -5.24 1.02
N VAL A 171 19.41 -6.37 0.34
CA VAL A 171 20.37 -7.41 0.73
C VAL A 171 21.35 -7.64 -0.41
N LYS A 172 22.65 -7.66 -0.10
CA LYS A 172 23.70 -8.02 -1.06
C LYS A 172 24.28 -9.37 -0.69
N LEU A 173 24.27 -10.31 -1.62
CA LEU A 173 24.90 -11.62 -1.47
C LEU A 173 25.91 -11.82 -2.61
N GLY A 174 27.20 -11.66 -2.32
CA GLY A 174 28.24 -11.67 -3.35
C GLY A 174 28.07 -10.52 -4.34
N SER A 175 27.98 -10.84 -5.63
CA SER A 175 27.69 -9.87 -6.70
C SER A 175 26.20 -9.57 -6.89
N GLU A 176 25.32 -10.31 -6.22
CA GLU A 176 23.88 -10.27 -6.46
C GLU A 176 23.16 -9.30 -5.52
N ASP A 177 22.13 -8.63 -6.06
CA ASP A 177 21.31 -7.65 -5.35
C ASP A 177 19.90 -8.19 -5.15
N PHE A 178 19.43 -8.15 -3.91
CA PHE A 178 18.10 -8.56 -3.49
C PHE A 178 17.38 -7.42 -2.79
N LEU A 179 16.06 -7.43 -2.86
CA LEU A 179 15.19 -6.50 -2.15
C LEU A 179 14.09 -7.30 -1.45
N ILE A 180 13.97 -7.12 -0.14
CA ILE A 180 12.88 -7.65 0.66
C ILE A 180 12.08 -6.45 1.14
N ASP A 181 10.90 -6.24 0.59
CA ASP A 181 10.04 -5.13 0.92
C ASP A 181 8.59 -5.57 1.05
N GLY A 182 7.78 -4.78 1.75
CA GLY A 182 6.40 -5.16 2.02
C GLY A 182 5.72 -4.19 2.96
N PHE A 183 4.51 -4.56 3.33
CA PHE A 183 3.67 -3.83 4.25
C PHE A 183 2.89 -4.77 5.17
N LEU A 184 2.45 -4.23 6.31
CA LEU A 184 1.53 -4.88 7.22
C LEU A 184 0.43 -3.90 7.59
N ASP A 185 -0.82 -4.27 7.30
CA ASP A 185 -2.00 -3.58 7.77
C ASP A 185 -2.68 -4.40 8.86
N TRP A 186 -3.04 -3.73 9.94
CA TRP A 186 -3.82 -4.32 11.03
C TRP A 186 -4.97 -3.37 11.37
N SER A 187 -6.21 -3.86 11.28
CA SER A 187 -7.40 -3.10 11.64
C SER A 187 -8.10 -3.63 12.88
N THR A 188 -8.76 -2.74 13.62
CA THR A 188 -9.51 -3.10 14.83
C THR A 188 -10.83 -3.80 14.48
N GLY A 189 -11.21 -4.78 15.30
CA GLY A 189 -12.54 -5.37 15.21
C GLY A 189 -13.56 -4.49 15.94
N GLU A 190 -14.63 -4.11 15.26
CA GLU A 190 -15.61 -3.16 15.79
C GLU A 190 -16.90 -3.83 16.28
N ASN A 191 -17.30 -4.95 15.67
CA ASN A 191 -18.52 -5.68 16.03
C ASN A 191 -18.51 -7.14 15.52
N ALA A 192 -19.61 -7.86 15.75
CA ALA A 192 -19.72 -9.27 15.40
C ALA A 192 -19.59 -9.58 13.89
N THR A 193 -19.82 -8.59 13.03
CA THR A 193 -19.71 -8.71 11.56
C THR A 193 -18.55 -7.89 10.99
N HIS A 194 -17.68 -7.36 11.86
CA HIS A 194 -16.48 -6.61 11.49
C HIS A 194 -15.34 -7.11 12.40
N ALA A 195 -14.69 -8.21 11.99
CA ALA A 195 -13.58 -8.78 12.73
C ALA A 195 -12.30 -7.94 12.57
N SER A 196 -11.40 -8.01 13.55
CA SER A 196 -10.06 -7.44 13.40
C SER A 196 -9.33 -8.18 12.29
N GLU A 197 -8.76 -7.42 11.36
CA GLU A 197 -8.09 -7.96 10.18
C GLU A 197 -6.58 -7.73 10.27
N LEU A 198 -5.82 -8.66 9.70
CA LEU A 198 -4.39 -8.50 9.44
C LEU A 198 -4.14 -8.83 7.98
N ASN A 199 -3.37 -8.00 7.30
CA ASN A 199 -2.73 -8.30 6.03
C ASN A 199 -1.23 -8.05 6.19
N TRP A 200 -0.41 -9.09 6.05
CA TRP A 200 1.03 -8.93 5.96
C TRP A 200 1.52 -9.49 4.64
N THR A 201 1.98 -8.60 3.77
CA THR A 201 2.42 -8.95 2.42
C THR A 201 3.86 -8.53 2.21
N THR A 202 4.72 -9.49 1.86
CA THR A 202 6.17 -9.29 1.66
C THR A 202 6.63 -9.86 0.33
N GLN A 203 7.34 -9.05 -0.45
CA GLN A 203 8.02 -9.47 -1.66
C GLN A 203 9.49 -9.80 -1.39
N TRP A 204 9.95 -10.95 -1.88
CA TRP A 204 11.33 -11.41 -1.83
C TRP A 204 11.88 -11.46 -3.24
N LYS A 205 12.73 -10.50 -3.59
CA LYS A 205 13.06 -10.21 -4.99
C LYS A 205 14.56 -10.25 -5.25
N TRP A 206 14.95 -10.85 -6.37
CA TRP A 206 16.31 -10.81 -6.92
C TRP A 206 16.34 -9.90 -8.15
N ASN A 207 17.28 -8.95 -8.20
CA ASN A 207 17.47 -8.08 -9.36
C ASN A 207 18.24 -8.81 -10.49
N VAL A 208 17.53 -9.59 -11.30
CA VAL A 208 18.09 -10.19 -12.52
C VAL A 208 18.48 -9.16 -13.57
N GLY A 209 17.88 -7.95 -13.50
CA GLY A 209 18.17 -6.84 -14.39
C GLY A 209 19.64 -6.41 -14.37
N LYS A 210 20.34 -6.60 -13.25
CA LYS A 210 21.77 -6.32 -13.12
C LYS A 210 22.65 -7.02 -14.16
N HIS A 211 22.20 -8.19 -14.65
CA HIS A 211 22.89 -8.97 -15.68
C HIS A 211 22.62 -8.47 -17.11
N ILE A 212 21.69 -7.51 -17.28
CA ILE A 212 21.41 -6.79 -18.53
C ILE A 212 22.21 -5.49 -18.56
N SER A 213 22.12 -4.69 -17.50
CA SER A 213 22.87 -3.44 -17.28
C SER A 213 22.92 -3.13 -15.78
N PRO A 214 23.99 -2.47 -15.26
CA PRO A 214 24.09 -2.09 -13.86
C PRO A 214 22.89 -1.29 -13.32
N ASP A 215 22.22 -0.53 -14.18
CA ASP A 215 21.10 0.35 -13.81
C ASP A 215 19.72 -0.30 -14.02
N THR A 216 19.64 -1.48 -14.65
CA THR A 216 18.37 -2.14 -14.91
C THR A 216 17.80 -2.75 -13.62
N ARG A 217 16.58 -2.34 -13.28
CA ARG A 217 15.84 -2.76 -12.08
C ARG A 217 14.70 -3.71 -12.45
N LEU A 218 15.08 -4.89 -12.95
CA LEU A 218 14.16 -5.99 -13.26
C LEU A 218 14.30 -7.07 -12.19
N TYR A 219 13.22 -7.30 -11.47
CA TYR A 219 13.14 -8.23 -10.36
C TYR A 219 12.30 -9.44 -10.71
N VAL A 220 12.76 -10.61 -10.25
CA VAL A 220 11.95 -11.83 -10.16
C VAL A 220 11.99 -12.34 -8.74
N GLY A 221 10.94 -13.01 -8.31
CA GLY A 221 10.86 -13.46 -6.92
C GLY A 221 9.51 -14.04 -6.56
N VAL A 222 9.16 -13.89 -5.30
CA VAL A 222 7.86 -14.27 -4.77
C VAL A 222 7.25 -13.16 -3.92
N GLU A 223 5.94 -13.10 -3.88
CA GLU A 223 5.16 -12.37 -2.87
C GLU A 223 4.53 -13.38 -1.92
N HIS A 224 4.69 -13.17 -0.62
CA HIS A 224 4.03 -13.96 0.42
C HIS A 224 3.00 -13.08 1.11
N SER A 225 1.72 -13.43 0.99
CA SER A 225 0.63 -12.72 1.65
C SER A 225 0.01 -13.59 2.73
N VAL A 226 -0.07 -13.04 3.94
CA VAL A 226 -0.68 -13.68 5.11
C VAL A 226 -1.82 -12.80 5.58
N TRP A 227 -3.03 -13.33 5.53
CA TRP A 227 -4.21 -12.66 6.07
C TRP A 227 -4.81 -13.40 7.25
N ASN A 228 -5.25 -12.64 8.24
CA ASN A 228 -6.18 -13.11 9.25
C ASN A 228 -7.50 -12.36 9.16
N ASN A 229 -8.60 -13.09 9.08
CA ASN A 229 -9.95 -12.57 8.90
C ASN A 229 -10.10 -11.62 7.70
N LYS A 230 -9.60 -12.02 6.52
CA LYS A 230 -9.67 -11.25 5.27
C LYS A 230 -11.10 -10.78 4.98
N TYR A 231 -11.24 -9.55 4.47
CA TYR A 231 -12.50 -8.84 4.27
C TYR A 231 -13.27 -8.57 5.58
N ALA A 232 -12.57 -8.51 6.71
CA ALA A 232 -13.11 -8.48 8.07
C ALA A 232 -14.04 -9.67 8.41
N ILE A 233 -13.91 -10.79 7.68
CA ILE A 233 -14.73 -12.00 7.86
C ILE A 233 -14.02 -12.97 8.78
N LYS A 234 -14.60 -13.20 9.96
CA LYS A 234 -14.00 -14.07 10.97
C LYS A 234 -13.73 -15.50 10.46
N GLY A 235 -12.46 -15.92 10.51
CA GLY A 235 -12.01 -17.26 10.11
C GLY A 235 -11.77 -17.44 8.62
N LEU A 236 -11.95 -16.39 7.80
CA LEU A 236 -11.52 -16.39 6.41
C LEU A 236 -10.06 -15.92 6.35
N ASP A 237 -9.14 -16.86 6.51
CA ASP A 237 -7.70 -16.58 6.52
C ASP A 237 -7.09 -16.84 5.13
N GLN A 238 -5.92 -16.26 4.85
CA GLN A 238 -5.17 -16.50 3.61
C GLN A 238 -3.69 -16.73 3.93
N ASN A 239 -3.06 -17.64 3.20
CA ASN A 239 -1.61 -17.83 3.22
C ASN A 239 -1.14 -18.32 1.84
N ASP A 240 -0.79 -17.39 0.96
CA ASP A 240 -0.39 -17.69 -0.41
C ASP A 240 1.02 -17.21 -0.71
N VAL A 241 1.67 -17.93 -1.62
CA VAL A 241 2.94 -17.53 -2.21
C VAL A 241 2.75 -17.39 -3.72
N SER A 242 2.90 -16.17 -4.22
CA SER A 242 2.72 -15.83 -5.61
C SER A 242 4.05 -15.63 -6.32
N ALA A 243 4.18 -16.16 -7.53
CA ALA A 243 5.31 -15.88 -8.41
C ALA A 243 5.25 -14.41 -8.84
N LEU A 244 6.41 -13.73 -8.83
CA LEU A 244 6.52 -12.30 -9.07
C LEU A 244 7.52 -11.97 -10.18
N ILE A 245 7.11 -11.06 -11.06
CA ILE A 245 8.01 -10.26 -11.90
C ILE A 245 7.70 -8.78 -11.70
N LYS A 246 8.72 -7.95 -11.47
CA LYS A 246 8.56 -6.52 -11.21
C LYS A 246 9.63 -5.70 -11.93
N TYR A 247 9.23 -4.62 -12.57
CA TYR A 247 10.14 -3.71 -13.25
C TYR A 247 9.97 -2.28 -12.74
N HIS A 248 11.08 -1.62 -12.41
CA HIS A 248 11.09 -0.20 -12.05
C HIS A 248 11.69 0.63 -13.19
N PHE A 249 11.09 1.78 -13.47
CA PHE A 249 11.42 2.67 -14.58
C PHE A 249 12.35 3.82 -14.19
#